data_AF-A0A382PZL8-F1
#
_entry.id   AF-A0A382PZL8-F1
#
_cell.length_a   1.000
_cell.length_b   1.000
_cell.length_c   1.000
_cell.angle_alpha   90.00
_cell.angle_beta   90.00
_cell.angle_gamma   90.00
#
_symmetry.space_group_name_H-M   'P 1'
#
loop_
_entity.id
_entity.type
_entity.pdbx_description
1 polymer ?
#
loop_
_entity_poly.entity_id
_entity_poly.type
_entity_poly.pdbx_seq_one_letter_code
_entity_poly.pdbx_strand_id
1 'polypeptide(L)'
;YPEPEPGSTHIDDLSSDYGETTVDGYLDKLFVQVNDIYARSQIGGRFNLLPSMQVNMSHLDEDWKARLCTAMMNPHNSPYQDYIGEINSIRNSTHADVIIYWRQSGDGGPGASGASTIPAEEDEAYIHITHWAMNPRTTAHEIGHLLGGQHHVATQSIINVSVEGGEFQEYDVRTVMSSNPPYIGYPTIRFWAFSDANATVNGTLPCGYGLEPDNCTFAEESPIGNASRSNADIMRVRAPMMAGFRNQLEPFDEFDAAVSNLHEQWQINGSQVAIAYNGSIVFQGSYGLADEESGTPVNSSSRFRIASLSKAITAAAIFTLNKSHAISLDDRIVDLIP
;
A
#
# COMPACT_ATOMS: atom_id res chain seq x y z
N TYR A 1 -13.30 -8.79 20.20
CA TYR A 1 -11.89 -8.42 20.41
C TYR A 1 -11.76 -7.98 21.85
N PRO A 2 -10.88 -8.56 22.68
CA PRO A 2 -10.37 -7.79 23.81
C PRO A 2 -9.51 -6.66 23.23
N GLU A 3 -9.80 -5.43 23.62
CA GLU A 3 -9.02 -4.26 23.24
C GLU A 3 -7.58 -4.42 23.77
N PRO A 4 -6.54 -4.10 22.98
CA PRO A 4 -5.20 -3.93 23.54
C PRO A 4 -5.20 -2.67 24.44
N GLU A 5 -4.60 -2.80 25.62
CA GLU A 5 -4.56 -1.73 26.62
C GLU A 5 -3.88 -0.45 26.09
N PRO A 6 -4.36 0.75 26.47
CA PRO A 6 -3.79 2.01 26.01
C PRO A 6 -2.51 2.38 26.78
N GLY A 7 -1.37 2.48 26.08
CA GLY A 7 -0.14 3.03 26.65
C GLY A 7 1.05 3.03 25.68
N SER A 8 1.48 4.24 25.28
CA SER A 8 2.59 4.58 24.38
C SER A 8 2.41 4.24 22.89
N THR A 9 2.61 5.25 22.07
CA THR A 9 2.62 5.28 20.61
C THR A 9 3.75 4.39 20.05
N HIS A 10 3.49 3.18 19.52
CA HIS A 10 4.52 2.30 18.88
C HIS A 10 5.38 2.98 17.80
N ILE A 11 4.96 4.09 17.16
CA ILE A 11 5.87 4.79 16.23
C ILE A 11 7.02 5.47 16.99
N ASP A 12 6.82 5.81 18.26
CA ASP A 12 7.81 6.52 19.07
C ASP A 12 8.80 5.56 19.78
N ASP A 13 8.52 4.25 19.83
CA ASP A 13 9.43 3.24 20.37
C ASP A 13 9.35 1.87 19.64
N LEU A 14 9.82 1.86 18.39
CA LEU A 14 10.02 0.64 17.60
C LEU A 14 11.16 -0.24 18.15
N SER A 15 11.92 0.20 19.15
CA SER A 15 13.13 -0.51 19.60
C SER A 15 12.83 -1.86 20.24
N SER A 16 11.60 -2.02 20.75
CA SER A 16 11.08 -3.30 21.24
C SER A 16 10.63 -4.25 20.10
N ASP A 17 10.44 -3.72 18.89
CA ASP A 17 9.95 -4.42 17.71
C ASP A 17 11.11 -4.67 16.73
N TYR A 18 11.65 -5.88 16.75
CA TYR A 18 12.85 -6.28 16.00
C TYR A 18 14.14 -5.47 16.28
N GLY A 19 14.16 -4.61 17.30
CA GLY A 19 15.30 -3.73 17.57
C GLY A 19 15.39 -2.52 16.62
N GLU A 20 14.31 -2.17 15.93
CA GLU A 20 14.31 -1.11 14.93
C GLU A 20 14.09 0.28 15.53
N THR A 21 14.53 1.31 14.82
CA THR A 21 14.39 2.72 15.27
C THR A 21 13.73 3.62 14.24
N THR A 22 13.39 3.05 13.07
CA THR A 22 12.75 3.76 11.96
C THR A 22 11.57 2.96 11.45
N VAL A 23 10.56 3.65 10.93
CA VAL A 23 9.38 3.02 10.31
C VAL A 23 9.79 2.13 9.14
N ASP A 24 10.68 2.59 8.26
CA ASP A 24 11.14 1.80 7.12
C ASP A 24 11.88 0.53 7.56
N GLY A 25 12.77 0.61 8.55
CA GLY A 25 13.49 -0.57 9.06
C GLY A 25 12.55 -1.62 9.69
N TYR A 26 11.52 -1.16 10.41
CA TYR A 26 10.47 -2.04 10.92
C TYR A 26 9.67 -2.70 9.79
N LEU A 27 9.24 -1.91 8.80
CA LEU A 27 8.44 -2.41 7.68
C LEU A 27 9.24 -3.39 6.82
N ASP A 28 10.53 -3.16 6.59
CA ASP A 28 11.42 -4.07 5.85
C ASP A 28 11.45 -5.45 6.51
N LYS A 29 11.63 -5.52 7.84
CA LYS A 29 11.62 -6.79 8.58
C LYS A 29 10.25 -7.44 8.60
N LEU A 30 9.18 -6.66 8.79
CA LEU A 30 7.81 -7.15 8.71
C LEU A 30 7.54 -7.78 7.34
N PHE A 31 7.98 -7.15 6.25
CA PHE A 31 7.74 -7.62 4.89
C PHE A 31 8.62 -8.80 4.48
N VAL A 32 9.72 -9.09 5.17
CA VAL A 32 10.39 -10.40 5.07
C VAL A 32 9.40 -11.50 5.48
N GLN A 33 8.80 -11.37 6.66
CA GLN A 33 7.84 -12.36 7.17
C GLN A 33 6.56 -12.43 6.33
N VAL A 34 6.03 -11.30 5.88
CA VAL A 34 4.87 -11.29 4.94
C VAL A 34 5.23 -12.04 3.67
N ASN A 35 6.35 -11.73 3.03
CA ASN A 35 6.76 -12.42 1.80
C ASN A 35 6.95 -13.93 2.02
N ASP A 36 7.47 -14.35 3.16
CA ASP A 36 7.61 -15.77 3.51
C ASP A 36 6.26 -16.49 3.64
N ILE A 37 5.23 -15.82 4.18
CA ILE A 37 3.85 -16.37 4.24
C ILE A 37 3.32 -16.64 2.82
N TYR A 38 3.49 -15.68 1.91
CA TYR A 38 3.04 -15.79 0.51
C TYR A 38 3.84 -16.84 -0.26
N ALA A 39 5.17 -16.82 -0.16
CA ALA A 39 6.06 -17.76 -0.82
C ALA A 39 5.80 -19.21 -0.38
N ARG A 40 5.62 -19.44 0.93
CA ARG A 40 5.30 -20.76 1.48
C ARG A 40 3.96 -21.30 0.98
N SER A 41 2.99 -20.40 0.80
CA SER A 41 1.69 -20.75 0.22
C SER A 41 1.72 -20.84 -1.31
N GLN A 42 2.90 -20.68 -1.93
CA GLN A 42 3.11 -20.67 -3.37
C GLN A 42 2.21 -19.67 -4.10
N ILE A 43 1.90 -18.55 -3.44
CA ILE A 43 1.18 -17.43 -4.05
C ILE A 43 2.27 -16.57 -4.68
N GLY A 44 2.32 -16.58 -6.01
CA GLY A 44 3.40 -15.94 -6.77
C GLY A 44 3.50 -14.44 -6.48
N GLY A 45 4.67 -13.86 -6.73
CA GLY A 45 4.94 -12.45 -6.47
C GLY A 45 5.67 -12.19 -5.16
N ARG A 46 6.23 -10.99 -5.05
CA ARG A 46 6.94 -10.49 -3.87
C ARG A 46 6.54 -9.04 -3.67
N PHE A 47 6.21 -8.68 -2.44
CA PHE A 47 5.96 -7.30 -2.05
C PHE A 47 7.29 -6.60 -1.84
N ASN A 48 7.56 -5.60 -2.67
CA ASN A 48 8.70 -4.71 -2.55
C ASN A 48 8.21 -3.39 -1.99
N LEU A 49 8.76 -2.98 -0.85
CA LEU A 49 8.38 -1.72 -0.23
C LEU A 49 9.04 -0.54 -0.92
N LEU A 50 8.26 0.51 -1.10
CA LEU A 50 8.77 1.85 -1.38
C LEU A 50 9.00 2.57 -0.04
N PRO A 51 9.85 3.61 -0.01
CA PRO A 51 10.04 4.41 1.21
C PRO A 51 8.71 4.89 1.78
N SER A 52 8.53 4.76 3.09
CA SER A 52 7.31 5.22 3.74
C SER A 52 7.19 6.75 3.67
N MET A 53 5.96 7.23 3.71
CA MET A 53 5.67 8.66 3.71
C MET A 53 4.62 9.00 4.75
N GLN A 54 4.81 10.15 5.41
CA GLN A 54 3.76 10.73 6.24
C GLN A 54 2.76 11.44 5.34
N VAL A 55 1.47 11.18 5.58
CA VAL A 55 0.37 11.83 4.88
C VAL A 55 -0.36 12.78 5.83
N ASN A 56 -0.80 13.92 5.31
CA ASN A 56 -1.65 14.85 6.01
C ASN A 56 -2.70 15.41 5.04
N MET A 57 -3.97 15.12 5.30
CA MET A 57 -5.11 15.60 4.52
C MET A 57 -6.00 16.57 5.30
N SER A 58 -5.44 17.26 6.31
CA SER A 58 -6.18 18.21 7.15
C SER A 58 -6.76 19.40 6.39
N HIS A 59 -6.31 19.65 5.15
CA HIS A 59 -6.89 20.68 4.29
C HIS A 59 -8.22 20.26 3.67
N LEU A 60 -8.52 18.96 3.62
CA LEU A 60 -9.82 18.45 3.15
C LEU A 60 -10.87 18.49 4.25
N ASP A 61 -10.50 18.09 5.47
CA ASP A 61 -11.39 18.09 6.64
C ASP A 61 -10.65 17.95 7.98
N GLU A 62 -11.29 18.35 9.08
CA GLU A 62 -10.75 18.13 10.44
C GLU A 62 -10.72 16.63 10.83
N ASP A 63 -11.71 15.84 10.40
CA ASP A 63 -11.84 14.40 10.65
C ASP A 63 -11.19 13.56 9.53
N TRP A 64 -10.22 14.11 8.80
CA TRP A 64 -9.66 13.51 7.58
C TRP A 64 -9.14 12.08 7.78
N LYS A 65 -8.62 11.74 8.96
CA LYS A 65 -8.12 10.38 9.25
C LYS A 65 -9.23 9.34 9.16
N ALA A 66 -10.39 9.63 9.75
CA ALA A 66 -11.55 8.74 9.69
C ALA A 66 -12.09 8.65 8.26
N ARG A 67 -12.22 9.80 7.59
CA ARG A 67 -12.76 9.89 6.21
C ARG A 67 -11.87 9.22 5.18
N LEU A 68 -10.54 9.34 5.32
CA LEU A 68 -9.57 8.65 4.49
C LEU A 68 -9.76 7.13 4.56
N CYS A 69 -9.98 6.60 5.76
CA CYS A 69 -10.28 5.17 5.94
C CYS A 69 -11.57 4.76 5.22
N THR A 70 -12.65 5.51 5.45
CA THR A 70 -13.92 5.24 4.78
C THR A 70 -13.82 5.38 3.26
N ALA A 71 -13.00 6.31 2.77
CA ALA A 71 -12.76 6.48 1.36
C ALA A 71 -12.14 5.22 0.75
N MET A 72 -11.06 4.70 1.35
CA MET A 72 -10.36 3.52 0.86
C MET A 72 -11.17 2.23 0.91
N MET A 73 -12.10 2.08 1.86
CA MET A 73 -12.87 0.83 2.01
C MET A 73 -13.86 0.57 0.87
N ASN A 74 -14.32 1.59 0.16
CA ASN A 74 -15.24 1.44 -0.97
C ASN A 74 -15.03 2.57 -1.97
N PRO A 75 -13.88 2.59 -2.68
CA PRO A 75 -13.42 3.77 -3.40
C PRO A 75 -14.39 4.21 -4.50
N HIS A 76 -15.00 3.28 -5.26
CA HIS A 76 -15.98 3.60 -6.30
C HIS A 76 -17.28 4.23 -5.77
N ASN A 77 -17.75 3.81 -4.59
CA ASN A 77 -18.99 4.33 -4.01
C ASN A 77 -18.73 5.32 -2.86
N SER A 78 -17.49 5.74 -2.67
CA SER A 78 -17.09 6.61 -1.58
C SER A 78 -17.69 8.00 -1.78
N PRO A 79 -18.32 8.61 -0.75
CA PRO A 79 -18.70 10.02 -0.81
C PRO A 79 -17.49 10.96 -0.72
N TYR A 80 -16.29 10.42 -0.46
CA TYR A 80 -15.04 11.16 -0.24
C TYR A 80 -14.11 11.06 -1.45
N GLN A 81 -14.57 11.49 -2.62
CA GLN A 81 -13.84 11.38 -3.89
C GLN A 81 -12.54 12.20 -3.90
N ASP A 82 -12.49 13.35 -3.21
CA ASP A 82 -11.28 14.16 -3.09
C ASP A 82 -10.12 13.39 -2.43
N TYR A 83 -10.44 12.56 -1.42
CA TYR A 83 -9.46 11.70 -0.74
C TYR A 83 -8.93 10.61 -1.69
N ILE A 84 -9.82 10.00 -2.48
CA ILE A 84 -9.43 9.01 -3.50
C ILE A 84 -8.52 9.66 -4.56
N GLY A 85 -8.83 10.90 -4.98
CA GLY A 85 -8.00 11.66 -5.90
C GLY A 85 -6.58 11.88 -5.37
N GLU A 86 -6.43 12.29 -4.10
CA GLU A 86 -5.11 12.50 -3.50
C GLU A 86 -4.33 11.21 -3.28
N ILE A 87 -4.98 10.13 -2.82
CA ILE A 87 -4.33 8.82 -2.69
C ILE A 87 -3.86 8.32 -4.06
N ASN A 88 -4.69 8.45 -5.10
CA ASN A 88 -4.32 8.06 -6.45
C ASN A 88 -3.16 8.91 -6.98
N SER A 89 -3.11 10.20 -6.65
CA SER A 89 -1.96 11.04 -7.01
C SER A 89 -0.66 10.53 -6.37
N ILE A 90 -0.69 10.14 -5.09
CA ILE A 90 0.45 9.52 -4.40
C ILE A 90 0.83 8.21 -5.09
N ARG A 91 -0.16 7.33 -5.29
CA ARG A 91 0.04 6.00 -5.86
C ARG A 91 0.59 6.04 -7.29
N ASN A 92 0.12 6.97 -8.11
CA ASN A 92 0.62 7.17 -9.48
C ASN A 92 2.04 7.74 -9.47
N SER A 93 2.32 8.75 -8.62
CA SER A 93 3.66 9.35 -8.56
C SER A 93 4.76 8.38 -8.11
N THR A 94 4.38 7.33 -7.39
CA THR A 94 5.27 6.31 -6.84
C THR A 94 5.27 5.01 -7.65
N HIS A 95 4.38 4.88 -8.65
CA HIS A 95 4.12 3.63 -9.37
C HIS A 95 3.79 2.45 -8.44
N ALA A 96 3.14 2.72 -7.30
CA ALA A 96 2.83 1.71 -6.30
C ALA A 96 1.62 0.85 -6.73
N ASP A 97 1.79 -0.47 -6.78
CA ASP A 97 0.69 -1.41 -7.05
C ASP A 97 -0.34 -1.45 -5.92
N VAL A 98 0.07 -1.20 -4.67
CA VAL A 98 -0.80 -1.25 -3.48
C VAL A 98 -0.42 -0.11 -2.53
N ILE A 99 -1.41 0.51 -1.91
CA ILE A 99 -1.20 1.47 -0.81
C ILE A 99 -1.61 0.84 0.51
N ILE A 100 -0.74 0.97 1.50
CA ILE A 100 -0.95 0.50 2.87
C ILE A 100 -0.96 1.73 3.78
N TYR A 101 -2.12 2.04 4.34
CA TYR A 101 -2.26 3.12 5.30
C TYR A 101 -2.12 2.60 6.73
N TRP A 102 -0.95 2.82 7.33
CA TRP A 102 -0.74 2.57 8.76
C TRP A 102 -1.30 3.74 9.57
N ARG A 103 -2.39 3.51 10.29
CA ARG A 103 -3.15 4.57 10.99
C ARG A 103 -3.10 4.44 12.49
N GLN A 104 -3.33 5.54 13.19
CA GLN A 104 -3.44 5.56 14.66
C GLN A 104 -4.70 4.79 15.11
N SER A 105 -4.67 4.20 16.31
CA SER A 105 -5.90 3.67 16.92
C SER A 105 -6.73 4.80 17.54
N GLY A 106 -8.06 4.75 17.42
CA GLY A 106 -8.96 5.74 18.03
C GLY A 106 -9.03 7.09 17.30
N ASP A 107 -8.54 7.16 16.07
CA ASP A 107 -8.57 8.34 15.19
C ASP A 107 -9.89 8.52 14.42
N GLY A 108 -10.99 8.04 15.01
CA GLY A 108 -12.37 8.16 14.48
C GLY A 108 -12.76 7.19 13.37
N GLY A 109 -11.83 6.37 12.86
CA GLY A 109 -12.14 5.35 11.85
C GLY A 109 -12.56 4.00 12.45
N PRO A 110 -12.72 2.97 11.58
CA PRO A 110 -13.07 1.63 12.02
C PRO A 110 -12.04 1.06 13.00
N GLY A 111 -12.52 0.34 14.03
CA GLY A 111 -11.65 -0.30 15.02
C GLY A 111 -10.90 -1.53 14.49
N ALA A 112 -11.30 -2.06 13.33
CA ALA A 112 -10.64 -3.18 12.65
C ALA A 112 -9.78 -2.67 11.50
N SER A 113 -8.75 -3.43 11.14
CA SER A 113 -8.04 -3.27 9.86
C SER A 113 -8.93 -3.75 8.72
N GLY A 114 -8.66 -3.30 7.50
CA GLY A 114 -9.48 -3.64 6.36
C GLY A 114 -8.82 -3.39 5.02
N ALA A 115 -9.27 -4.16 4.04
CA ALA A 115 -9.03 -3.92 2.63
C ALA A 115 -10.26 -3.25 1.97
N SER A 116 -10.01 -2.63 0.83
CA SER A 116 -11.00 -2.02 -0.06
C SER A 116 -12.04 -3.03 -0.60
N THR A 117 -11.73 -3.67 -1.72
CA THR A 117 -12.59 -4.61 -2.45
C THR A 117 -11.91 -5.95 -2.63
N ILE A 118 -12.72 -6.99 -2.79
CA ILE A 118 -12.30 -8.40 -2.78
C ILE A 118 -12.83 -9.09 -4.05
N PRO A 119 -11.97 -9.40 -5.03
CA PRO A 119 -10.59 -8.94 -5.17
C PRO A 119 -10.51 -7.45 -5.55
N ALA A 120 -9.35 -6.83 -5.33
CA ALA A 120 -9.10 -5.45 -5.72
C ALA A 120 -8.77 -5.33 -7.20
N GLU A 121 -9.23 -4.26 -7.85
CA GLU A 121 -8.82 -3.86 -9.18
C GLU A 121 -7.77 -2.72 -9.14
N GLU A 122 -7.26 -2.34 -10.30
CA GLU A 122 -6.14 -1.41 -10.44
C GLU A 122 -6.33 -0.10 -9.67
N ASP A 123 -7.52 0.50 -9.67
CA ASP A 123 -7.79 1.79 -9.01
C ASP A 123 -8.27 1.65 -7.56
N GLU A 124 -8.27 0.43 -7.02
CA GLU A 124 -8.90 0.11 -5.74
C GLU A 124 -7.99 -0.61 -4.74
N ALA A 125 -6.72 -0.85 -5.04
CA ALA A 125 -5.83 -1.65 -4.18
C ALA A 125 -5.31 -0.89 -2.93
N TYR A 126 -6.19 -0.67 -1.96
CA TYR A 126 -5.93 -0.02 -0.67
C TYR A 126 -6.16 -0.98 0.50
N ILE A 127 -5.27 -0.94 1.49
CA ILE A 127 -5.56 -1.47 2.83
C ILE A 127 -5.27 -0.40 3.87
N HIS A 128 -5.99 -0.47 4.98
CA HIS A 128 -5.64 0.26 6.18
C HIS A 128 -5.42 -0.70 7.34
N ILE A 129 -4.38 -0.43 8.12
CA ILE A 129 -4.02 -1.25 9.27
C ILE A 129 -3.94 -0.36 10.49
N THR A 130 -4.71 -0.71 11.53
CA THR A 130 -4.67 0.02 12.79
C THR A 130 -3.34 -0.19 13.48
N HIS A 131 -2.92 0.83 14.22
CA HIS A 131 -1.59 0.95 14.80
C HIS A 131 -1.07 -0.34 15.46
N TRP A 132 -1.83 -0.91 16.39
CA TRP A 132 -1.51 -2.14 17.14
C TRP A 132 -1.67 -3.44 16.34
N ALA A 133 -2.28 -3.38 15.16
CA ALA A 133 -2.57 -4.54 14.33
C ALA A 133 -1.52 -4.75 13.23
N MET A 134 -0.57 -3.83 13.05
CA MET A 134 0.53 -3.97 12.10
C MET A 134 1.47 -5.08 12.57
N ASN A 135 1.31 -6.27 12.00
CA ASN A 135 2.17 -7.44 12.19
C ASN A 135 2.14 -8.28 10.90
N PRO A 136 3.07 -9.24 10.71
CA PRO A 136 3.13 -10.00 9.46
C PRO A 136 1.84 -10.70 9.09
N ARG A 137 1.16 -11.31 10.07
CA ARG A 137 -0.06 -12.09 9.81
C ARG A 137 -1.25 -11.19 9.45
N THR A 138 -1.48 -10.09 10.15
CA THR A 138 -2.55 -9.14 9.81
C THR A 138 -2.29 -8.51 8.45
N THR A 139 -1.05 -8.09 8.19
CA THR A 139 -0.67 -7.49 6.91
C THR A 139 -0.89 -8.48 5.76
N ALA A 140 -0.47 -9.73 5.95
CA ALA A 140 -0.73 -10.79 4.98
C ALA A 140 -2.23 -11.06 4.79
N HIS A 141 -3.05 -10.96 5.85
CA HIS A 141 -4.50 -11.10 5.79
C HIS A 141 -5.17 -10.01 4.93
N GLU A 142 -4.85 -8.73 5.19
CA GLU A 142 -5.46 -7.62 4.47
C GLU A 142 -5.02 -7.57 3.00
N ILE A 143 -3.74 -7.83 2.71
CA ILE A 143 -3.29 -8.02 1.32
C ILE A 143 -4.00 -9.23 0.69
N GLY A 144 -4.29 -10.25 1.50
CA GLY A 144 -4.97 -11.46 1.03
C GLY A 144 -6.36 -11.16 0.49
N HIS A 145 -7.04 -10.18 1.06
CA HIS A 145 -8.32 -9.67 0.54
C HIS A 145 -8.19 -9.02 -0.83
N LEU A 146 -7.17 -8.19 -1.07
CA LEU A 146 -6.92 -7.60 -2.39
C LEU A 146 -6.74 -8.68 -3.48
N LEU A 147 -6.15 -9.81 -3.10
CA LEU A 147 -5.95 -10.96 -3.98
C LEU A 147 -7.17 -11.90 -4.07
N GLY A 148 -8.31 -11.53 -3.48
CA GLY A 148 -9.57 -12.28 -3.56
C GLY A 148 -9.79 -13.29 -2.43
N GLY A 149 -8.92 -13.32 -1.42
CA GLY A 149 -9.06 -14.17 -0.26
C GLY A 149 -10.29 -13.82 0.57
N GLN A 150 -11.00 -14.83 1.06
CA GLN A 150 -12.27 -14.69 1.79
C GLN A 150 -12.25 -15.46 3.11
N HIS A 151 -12.92 -14.90 4.13
CA HIS A 151 -12.96 -15.48 5.47
C HIS A 151 -13.61 -16.86 5.50
N HIS A 152 -14.70 -17.04 4.76
CA HIS A 152 -15.46 -18.29 4.74
C HIS A 152 -14.78 -19.42 3.95
N VAL A 153 -13.63 -19.13 3.32
CA VAL A 153 -12.76 -20.08 2.61
C VAL A 153 -11.54 -20.45 3.45
N ALA A 154 -11.32 -19.76 4.58
CA ALA A 154 -10.24 -20.09 5.49
C ALA A 154 -10.48 -21.44 6.19
N THR A 155 -9.39 -22.17 6.43
CA THR A 155 -9.41 -23.42 7.18
C THR A 155 -9.49 -23.14 8.68
N GLN A 156 -10.43 -23.80 9.34
CA GLN A 156 -10.47 -24.05 10.78
C GLN A 156 -10.50 -25.57 10.98
N SER A 157 -9.61 -26.13 11.78
CA SER A 157 -9.54 -27.58 12.02
C SER A 157 -8.94 -27.89 13.37
N ILE A 158 -9.18 -29.10 13.88
CA ILE A 158 -8.54 -29.60 15.09
C ILE A 158 -7.35 -30.44 14.64
N ILE A 159 -6.13 -30.04 15.02
CA ILE A 159 -4.90 -30.73 14.64
C ILE A 159 -4.01 -30.90 15.87
N ASN A 160 -3.35 -32.06 15.95
CA ASN A 160 -2.37 -32.34 16.99
C ASN A 160 -1.00 -31.73 16.65
N VAL A 161 -0.56 -30.75 17.45
CA VAL A 161 0.61 -29.91 17.18
C VAL A 161 1.47 -29.77 18.43
N SER A 162 2.79 -29.76 18.23
CA SER A 162 3.79 -29.33 19.22
C SER A 162 4.26 -27.92 18.87
N VAL A 163 4.19 -27.00 19.84
CA VAL A 163 4.66 -25.61 19.68
C VAL A 163 6.02 -25.47 20.34
N GLU A 164 7.01 -24.97 19.60
CA GLU A 164 8.38 -24.75 20.09
C GLU A 164 9.02 -25.99 20.74
N GLY A 165 8.69 -27.19 20.21
CA GLY A 165 9.20 -28.46 20.71
C GLY A 165 8.58 -28.91 22.04
N GLY A 166 7.48 -28.30 22.47
CA GLY A 166 6.70 -28.75 23.62
C GLY A 166 5.90 -30.04 23.38
N GLU A 167 5.04 -30.40 24.33
CA GLU A 167 4.17 -31.57 24.22
C GLU A 167 3.15 -31.41 23.07
N PHE A 168 2.85 -32.53 22.41
CA PHE A 168 1.79 -32.58 21.40
C PHE A 168 0.41 -32.51 22.07
N GLN A 169 -0.42 -31.58 21.62
CA GLN A 169 -1.83 -31.50 22.01
C GLN A 169 -2.71 -31.00 20.86
N GLU A 170 -4.02 -31.19 21.00
CA GLU A 170 -4.99 -30.72 20.01
C GLU A 170 -5.20 -29.21 20.09
N TYR A 171 -5.07 -28.54 18.95
CA TYR A 171 -5.32 -27.11 18.79
C TYR A 171 -6.39 -26.84 17.75
N ASP A 172 -7.19 -25.79 17.98
CA ASP A 172 -8.01 -25.13 16.96
C ASP A 172 -7.07 -24.32 16.05
N VAL A 173 -6.67 -24.91 14.94
CA VAL A 173 -5.75 -24.30 13.99
C VAL A 173 -6.50 -23.47 12.96
N ARG A 174 -5.92 -22.31 12.62
CA ARG A 174 -6.55 -21.33 11.73
C ARG A 174 -5.57 -20.76 10.72
N THR A 175 -5.91 -20.83 9.44
CA THR A 175 -5.12 -20.24 8.33
C THR A 175 -5.26 -18.71 8.28
N VAL A 176 -4.40 -18.03 7.52
CA VAL A 176 -4.28 -16.57 7.50
C VAL A 176 -5.62 -15.85 7.31
N MET A 177 -6.46 -16.29 6.37
CA MET A 177 -7.75 -15.64 6.08
C MET A 177 -8.85 -15.89 7.12
N SER A 178 -8.61 -16.65 8.19
CA SER A 178 -9.66 -16.88 9.21
C SER A 178 -10.01 -15.57 9.92
N SER A 179 -11.29 -15.21 9.97
CA SER A 179 -11.78 -14.07 10.75
C SER A 179 -12.92 -14.51 11.67
N ASN A 180 -12.66 -14.41 12.98
CA ASN A 180 -13.60 -14.70 14.06
C ASN A 180 -14.42 -16.00 13.92
N PRO A 181 -13.84 -17.15 13.53
CA PRO A 181 -14.60 -18.39 13.51
C PRO A 181 -14.99 -18.81 14.94
N PRO A 182 -16.11 -19.54 15.10
CA PRO A 182 -16.59 -19.96 16.41
C PRO A 182 -15.52 -20.65 17.24
N TYR A 183 -15.49 -20.37 18.53
CA TYR A 183 -14.65 -21.11 19.46
C TYR A 183 -15.21 -22.52 19.62
N ILE A 184 -14.33 -23.52 19.43
CA ILE A 184 -14.72 -24.94 19.41
C ILE A 184 -14.17 -25.73 20.61
N GLY A 185 -13.66 -25.06 21.65
CA GLY A 185 -13.25 -25.70 22.90
C GLY A 185 -11.76 -26.05 23.01
N TYR A 186 -10.95 -25.68 22.02
CA TYR A 186 -9.51 -25.98 21.97
C TYR A 186 -8.66 -24.70 21.99
N PRO A 187 -7.44 -24.75 22.55
CA PRO A 187 -6.50 -23.63 22.42
C PRO A 187 -6.27 -23.29 20.95
N THR A 188 -6.18 -22.01 20.62
CA THR A 188 -6.11 -21.55 19.22
C THR A 188 -4.67 -21.32 18.78
N ILE A 189 -4.30 -21.89 17.64
CA ILE A 189 -3.06 -21.57 16.92
C ILE A 189 -3.40 -20.97 15.57
N ARG A 190 -2.63 -19.97 15.17
CA ARG A 190 -2.78 -19.33 13.87
C ARG A 190 -1.57 -19.65 13.02
N PHE A 191 -1.80 -20.32 11.91
CA PHE A 191 -0.75 -20.67 10.97
C PHE A 191 -0.45 -19.53 10.00
N TRP A 192 0.82 -19.42 9.65
CA TRP A 192 1.36 -18.49 8.67
C TRP A 192 1.32 -19.12 7.28
N ALA A 193 0.12 -19.59 6.90
CA ALA A 193 -0.18 -20.17 5.59
C ALA A 193 -1.62 -19.89 5.20
N PHE A 194 -1.87 -19.72 3.91
CA PHE A 194 -3.21 -19.59 3.34
C PHE A 194 -3.86 -20.96 3.15
N SER A 195 -5.20 -21.00 3.13
CA SER A 195 -5.92 -22.26 2.90
C SER A 195 -5.74 -22.75 1.46
N ASP A 196 -5.28 -23.98 1.31
CA ASP A 196 -5.03 -24.63 0.01
C ASP A 196 -5.63 -26.02 -0.03
N ALA A 197 -6.55 -26.24 -0.98
CA ALA A 197 -7.34 -27.45 -1.14
C ALA A 197 -6.49 -28.72 -1.27
N ASN A 198 -5.27 -28.61 -1.80
CA ASN A 198 -4.37 -29.73 -2.05
C ASN A 198 -3.13 -29.73 -1.14
N ALA A 199 -3.02 -28.78 -0.21
CA ALA A 199 -1.85 -28.69 0.66
C ALA A 199 -2.04 -29.51 1.95
N THR A 200 -1.13 -30.44 2.15
CA THR A 200 -0.84 -31.06 3.44
C THR A 200 0.46 -30.51 4.01
N VAL A 201 0.58 -30.48 5.33
CA VAL A 201 1.82 -30.18 6.03
C VAL A 201 2.29 -31.44 6.72
N ASN A 202 3.52 -31.83 6.41
CA ASN A 202 4.25 -32.89 7.10
C ASN A 202 5.55 -32.28 7.64
N GLY A 203 5.58 -31.99 8.95
CA GLY A 203 6.71 -31.32 9.61
C GLY A 203 6.32 -30.02 10.30
N THR A 204 7.15 -28.99 10.17
CA THR A 204 7.02 -27.72 10.92
C THR A 204 6.51 -26.58 10.06
N LEU A 205 5.57 -25.80 10.59
CA LEU A 205 5.02 -24.59 9.99
C LEU A 205 5.15 -23.40 10.96
N PRO A 206 5.53 -22.21 10.47
CA PRO A 206 5.49 -21.01 11.30
C PRO A 206 4.06 -20.69 11.74
N CYS A 207 3.92 -20.24 12.98
CA CYS A 207 2.64 -19.97 13.60
C CYS A 207 2.72 -18.85 14.64
N GLY A 208 1.56 -18.43 15.13
CA GLY A 208 1.45 -17.37 16.13
C GLY A 208 0.88 -16.06 15.57
N TYR A 209 0.88 -15.03 16.42
CA TYR A 209 0.36 -13.69 16.11
C TYR A 209 1.38 -12.58 16.37
N GLY A 210 2.58 -12.95 16.84
CA GLY A 210 3.66 -12.02 17.11
C GLY A 210 4.33 -11.51 15.84
N LEU A 211 5.39 -10.73 16.04
CA LEU A 211 6.27 -10.25 14.98
C LEU A 211 7.16 -11.38 14.43
N GLU A 212 7.67 -12.23 15.32
CA GLU A 212 8.35 -13.47 14.95
C GLU A 212 7.41 -14.66 15.15
N PRO A 213 7.49 -15.68 14.28
CA PRO A 213 6.68 -16.87 14.41
C PRO A 213 7.27 -17.87 15.41
N ASP A 214 6.38 -18.60 16.07
CA ASP A 214 6.71 -19.87 16.72
C ASP A 214 6.78 -21.01 15.68
N ASN A 215 7.47 -22.09 16.00
CA ASN A 215 7.53 -23.31 15.22
C ASN A 215 6.44 -24.28 15.67
N CYS A 216 5.44 -24.48 14.82
CA CYS A 216 4.39 -25.47 15.03
C CYS A 216 4.68 -26.75 14.26
N THR A 217 5.02 -27.83 14.97
CA THR A 217 5.33 -29.14 14.38
C THR A 217 4.11 -30.05 14.46
N PHE A 218 3.75 -30.66 13.34
CA PHE A 218 2.58 -31.51 13.21
C PHE A 218 2.92 -32.94 13.63
N ALA A 219 2.01 -33.60 14.37
CA ALA A 219 2.21 -34.99 14.79
C ALA A 219 2.15 -35.96 13.60
N GLU A 220 1.38 -35.61 12.58
CA GLU A 220 1.13 -36.39 11.37
C GLU A 220 0.84 -35.46 10.20
N GLU A 221 0.90 -36.00 8.98
CA GLU A 221 0.53 -35.25 7.78
C GLU A 221 -0.92 -34.76 7.91
N SER A 222 -1.10 -33.43 7.91
CA SER A 222 -2.41 -32.83 8.15
C SER A 222 -2.77 -31.82 7.06
N PRO A 223 -4.04 -31.78 6.62
CA PRO A 223 -4.48 -30.80 5.64
C PRO A 223 -4.52 -29.40 6.24
N ILE A 224 -4.10 -28.40 5.47
CA ILE A 224 -4.24 -26.98 5.82
C ILE A 224 -5.25 -26.25 4.94
N GLY A 225 -6.11 -27.00 4.24
CA GLY A 225 -7.17 -26.52 3.37
C GLY A 225 -8.40 -27.42 3.36
N ASN A 226 -9.39 -27.03 2.56
CA ASN A 226 -10.56 -27.84 2.26
C ASN A 226 -10.58 -28.14 0.76
N ALA A 227 -10.77 -29.41 0.38
CA ALA A 227 -10.87 -29.85 -1.02
C ALA A 227 -11.92 -29.09 -1.86
N SER A 228 -12.89 -28.44 -1.21
CA SER A 228 -13.99 -27.74 -1.87
C SER A 228 -13.74 -26.24 -2.08
N ARG A 229 -12.80 -25.62 -1.34
CA ARG A 229 -12.56 -24.16 -1.34
C ARG A 229 -11.11 -23.84 -0.93
N SER A 230 -10.39 -23.07 -1.75
CA SER A 230 -9.03 -22.60 -1.49
C SER A 230 -8.89 -21.09 -1.70
N ASN A 231 -8.26 -20.41 -0.75
CA ASN A 231 -7.84 -19.02 -0.94
C ASN A 231 -6.59 -18.95 -1.82
N ALA A 232 -5.64 -19.88 -1.62
CA ALA A 232 -4.40 -19.89 -2.38
C ALA A 232 -4.63 -19.94 -3.90
N ASP A 233 -5.63 -20.68 -4.39
CA ASP A 233 -5.91 -20.80 -5.82
C ASP A 233 -6.31 -19.47 -6.48
N ILE A 234 -7.26 -18.73 -5.90
CA ILE A 234 -7.65 -17.41 -6.44
C ILE A 234 -6.50 -16.41 -6.30
N MET A 235 -5.78 -16.46 -5.18
CA MET A 235 -4.67 -15.54 -4.92
C MET A 235 -3.51 -15.76 -5.90
N ARG A 236 -3.20 -17.00 -6.29
CA ARG A 236 -2.20 -17.33 -7.32
C ARG A 236 -2.53 -16.74 -8.68
N VAL A 237 -3.82 -16.71 -9.05
CA VAL A 237 -4.29 -16.11 -10.30
C VAL A 237 -4.23 -14.59 -10.24
N ARG A 238 -4.58 -14.01 -9.09
CA ARG A 238 -4.64 -12.55 -8.92
C ARG A 238 -3.28 -11.90 -8.68
N ALA A 239 -2.31 -12.60 -8.11
CA ALA A 239 -1.02 -12.01 -7.80
C ALA A 239 -0.26 -11.43 -9.01
N PRO A 240 -0.14 -12.11 -10.17
CA PRO A 240 0.46 -11.49 -11.36
C PRO A 240 -0.39 -10.33 -11.91
N MET A 241 -1.70 -10.31 -11.69
CA MET A 241 -2.55 -9.18 -12.09
C MET A 241 -2.29 -7.94 -11.21
N MET A 242 -2.19 -8.14 -9.89
CA MET A 242 -1.91 -7.06 -8.94
C MET A 242 -0.51 -6.50 -9.11
N ALA A 243 0.50 -7.35 -9.35
CA ALA A 243 1.83 -6.91 -9.78
C ALA A 243 1.82 -6.20 -11.14
N GLY A 244 0.70 -6.27 -11.86
CA GLY A 244 0.46 -5.61 -13.14
C GLY A 244 -0.32 -4.29 -13.03
N PHE A 245 -0.82 -3.91 -11.85
CA PHE A 245 -1.66 -2.72 -11.70
C PHE A 245 -0.96 -1.44 -12.10
N ARG A 246 0.36 -1.37 -11.92
CA ARG A 246 1.18 -0.28 -12.46
C ARG A 246 2.17 -0.74 -13.53
N ASN A 247 2.04 -1.99 -14.01
CA ASN A 247 2.69 -2.46 -15.26
C ASN A 247 1.70 -2.51 -16.42
N GLN A 248 0.84 -1.50 -16.57
CA GLN A 248 0.35 -1.23 -17.91
C GLN A 248 1.58 -0.84 -18.74
N LEU A 249 1.77 -1.51 -19.89
CA LEU A 249 2.42 -0.88 -21.03
C LEU A 249 1.86 0.53 -21.10
N GLU A 250 2.66 1.54 -20.76
CA GLU A 250 2.17 2.89 -20.55
C GLU A 250 1.42 3.27 -21.84
N PRO A 251 0.22 3.90 -21.78
CA PRO A 251 -0.37 4.55 -22.96
C PRO A 251 0.59 5.56 -23.61
N PHE A 252 1.74 5.81 -22.97
CA PHE A 252 2.82 6.65 -23.41
C PHE A 252 4.13 5.90 -23.70
N ASP A 253 4.23 4.56 -23.74
CA ASP A 253 5.50 3.87 -24.06
C ASP A 253 6.05 4.30 -25.44
N GLU A 254 5.17 4.35 -26.45
CA GLU A 254 5.54 4.84 -27.78
C GLU A 254 5.93 6.33 -27.73
N PHE A 255 5.27 7.11 -26.87
CA PHE A 255 5.58 8.53 -26.68
C PHE A 255 6.92 8.74 -25.96
N ASP A 256 7.20 7.97 -24.91
CA ASP A 256 8.43 7.98 -24.12
C ASP A 256 9.62 7.55 -24.99
N ALA A 257 9.44 6.49 -25.78
CA ALA A 257 10.41 6.06 -26.79
C ALA A 257 10.62 7.16 -27.85
N ALA A 258 9.55 7.83 -28.31
CA ALA A 258 9.68 8.94 -29.25
C ALA A 258 10.44 10.14 -28.66
N VAL A 259 10.18 10.50 -27.39
CA VAL A 259 10.91 11.57 -26.70
C VAL A 259 12.37 11.20 -26.51
N SER A 260 12.67 9.96 -26.12
CA SER A 260 14.03 9.44 -26.01
C SER A 260 14.76 9.50 -27.36
N ASN A 261 14.12 9.06 -28.44
CA ASN A 261 14.65 9.15 -29.80
C ASN A 261 14.93 10.60 -30.23
N LEU A 262 14.06 11.55 -29.87
CA LEU A 262 14.29 12.97 -30.12
C LEU A 262 15.47 13.51 -29.31
N HIS A 263 15.60 13.08 -28.06
CA HIS A 263 16.71 13.47 -27.18
C HIS A 263 18.05 13.07 -27.80
N GLU A 264 18.15 11.84 -28.32
CA GLU A 264 19.31 11.35 -29.05
C GLU A 264 19.51 12.07 -30.39
N GLN A 265 18.46 12.16 -31.22
CA GLN A 265 18.55 12.73 -32.56
C GLN A 265 19.00 14.20 -32.53
N TRP A 266 18.51 14.98 -31.57
CA TRP A 266 18.74 16.41 -31.48
C TRP A 266 19.84 16.79 -30.48
N GLN A 267 20.46 15.79 -29.83
CA GLN A 267 21.50 16.00 -28.81
C GLN A 267 21.02 16.99 -27.74
N ILE A 268 19.81 16.77 -27.23
CA ILE A 268 19.27 17.55 -26.13
C ILE A 268 20.06 17.16 -24.87
N ASN A 269 20.47 18.12 -24.04
CA ASN A 269 21.27 17.81 -22.85
C ASN A 269 20.41 17.18 -21.75
N GLY A 270 19.26 17.79 -21.46
CA GLY A 270 18.31 17.27 -20.48
C GLY A 270 16.95 17.93 -20.63
N SER A 271 15.89 17.17 -20.37
CA SER A 271 14.51 17.64 -20.45
C SER A 271 13.60 16.92 -19.45
N GLN A 272 12.54 17.60 -19.04
CA GLN A 272 11.44 17.02 -18.27
C GLN A 272 10.15 17.26 -19.06
N VAL A 273 9.37 16.21 -19.26
CA VAL A 273 8.12 16.24 -20.03
C VAL A 273 6.99 15.78 -19.11
N ALA A 274 5.85 16.47 -19.15
CA ALA A 274 4.66 16.04 -18.46
C ALA A 274 3.42 16.26 -19.35
N ILE A 275 2.46 15.34 -19.28
CA ILE A 275 1.15 15.48 -19.91
C ILE A 275 0.12 15.61 -18.80
N ALA A 276 -0.71 16.64 -18.87
CA ALA A 276 -1.82 16.84 -17.94
C ALA A 276 -3.16 16.68 -18.65
N TYR A 277 -4.08 15.94 -18.05
CA TYR A 277 -5.43 15.74 -18.52
C TYR A 277 -6.41 15.85 -17.35
N ASN A 278 -7.47 16.63 -17.54
CA ASN A 278 -8.53 16.85 -16.54
C ASN A 278 -8.02 17.30 -15.15
N GLY A 279 -7.00 18.16 -15.11
CA GLY A 279 -6.43 18.68 -13.87
C GLY A 279 -5.39 17.77 -13.20
N SER A 280 -5.11 16.59 -13.74
CA SER A 280 -4.11 15.65 -13.22
C SER A 280 -2.97 15.44 -14.21
N ILE A 281 -1.76 15.20 -13.70
CA ILE A 281 -0.64 14.74 -14.52
C ILE A 281 -0.85 13.24 -14.81
N VAL A 282 -0.85 12.87 -16.09
CA VAL A 282 -1.08 11.50 -16.59
C VAL A 282 0.15 10.87 -17.23
N PHE A 283 1.23 11.65 -17.42
CA PHE A 283 2.55 11.19 -17.85
C PHE A 283 3.60 12.13 -17.28
N GLN A 284 4.73 11.59 -16.84
CA GLN A 284 5.90 12.38 -16.47
C GLN A 284 7.20 11.63 -16.82
N GLY A 285 7.96 12.18 -17.77
CA GLY A 285 9.26 11.65 -18.21
C GLY A 285 10.40 12.61 -17.87
N SER A 286 11.57 12.06 -17.54
CA SER A 286 12.81 12.81 -17.32
C SER A 286 13.93 12.21 -18.16
N TYR A 287 14.62 13.03 -18.95
CA TYR A 287 15.59 12.57 -19.93
C TYR A 287 16.88 13.36 -19.82
N GLY A 288 18.01 12.67 -20.02
CA GLY A 288 19.33 13.29 -20.08
C GLY A 288 19.85 13.80 -18.74
N LEU A 289 20.74 14.78 -18.82
CA LEU A 289 21.50 15.35 -17.70
C LEU A 289 21.04 16.78 -17.41
N ALA A 290 20.77 17.05 -16.13
CA ALA A 290 20.54 18.39 -15.62
C ALA A 290 21.84 19.21 -15.57
N ASP A 291 22.98 18.53 -15.42
CA ASP A 291 24.32 19.12 -15.38
C ASP A 291 25.32 18.15 -16.01
N GLU A 292 25.95 18.58 -17.11
CA GLU A 292 26.87 17.74 -17.89
C GLU A 292 28.22 17.53 -17.20
N GLU A 293 28.71 18.54 -16.46
CA GLU A 293 30.04 18.50 -15.84
C GLU A 293 30.07 17.51 -14.67
N SER A 294 28.98 17.46 -13.90
CA SER A 294 28.80 16.53 -12.79
C SER A 294 28.13 15.20 -13.19
N GLY A 295 27.62 15.11 -14.42
CA GLY A 295 26.86 13.94 -14.88
C GLY A 295 25.53 13.76 -14.14
N THR A 296 24.95 14.83 -13.59
CA THR A 296 23.73 14.75 -12.79
C THR A 296 22.53 14.50 -13.71
N PRO A 297 21.77 13.41 -13.54
CA PRO A 297 20.59 13.14 -14.36
C PRO A 297 19.45 14.13 -14.06
N VAL A 298 18.62 14.38 -15.07
CA VAL A 298 17.32 15.05 -14.85
C VAL A 298 16.41 14.12 -14.05
N ASN A 299 15.70 14.67 -13.06
CA ASN A 299 14.65 13.98 -12.32
C ASN A 299 13.44 14.91 -12.12
N SER A 300 12.39 14.40 -11.47
CA SER A 300 11.13 15.13 -11.23
C SER A 300 11.31 16.43 -10.42
N SER A 301 12.38 16.55 -9.64
CA SER A 301 12.71 17.72 -8.82
C SER A 301 13.78 18.62 -9.44
N SER A 302 14.30 18.31 -10.64
CA SER A 302 15.29 19.14 -11.33
C SER A 302 14.72 20.53 -11.63
N ARG A 303 15.52 21.56 -11.35
CA ARG A 303 15.10 22.96 -11.52
C ARG A 303 15.56 23.51 -12.86
N PHE A 304 14.60 23.90 -13.69
CA PHE A 304 14.87 24.57 -14.97
C PHE A 304 14.65 26.08 -14.88
N ARG A 305 15.43 26.85 -15.65
CA ARG A 305 15.14 28.28 -15.82
C ARG A 305 13.99 28.44 -16.80
N ILE A 306 12.84 28.90 -16.30
CA ILE A 306 11.60 28.96 -17.09
C ILE A 306 11.51 30.18 -18.03
N ALA A 307 12.41 31.16 -17.89
CA ALA A 307 12.50 32.35 -18.75
C ALA A 307 11.13 33.00 -19.06
N SER A 308 10.75 33.13 -20.34
CA SER A 308 9.49 33.78 -20.73
C SER A 308 8.23 33.04 -20.31
N LEU A 309 8.32 31.77 -19.90
CA LEU A 309 7.17 31.05 -19.32
C LEU A 309 6.69 31.71 -18.02
N SER A 310 7.55 32.47 -17.32
CA SER A 310 7.16 33.28 -16.16
C SER A 310 6.03 34.27 -16.45
N LYS A 311 5.83 34.71 -17.72
CA LYS A 311 4.75 35.65 -18.07
C LYS A 311 3.36 35.07 -17.79
N ALA A 312 3.17 33.77 -18.03
CA ALA A 312 1.91 33.10 -17.75
C ALA A 312 1.62 33.09 -16.24
N ILE A 313 2.65 32.88 -15.42
CA ILE A 313 2.55 32.93 -13.95
C ILE A 313 2.21 34.35 -13.49
N THR A 314 2.91 35.36 -14.00
CA THR A 314 2.61 36.78 -13.70
C THR A 314 1.20 37.16 -14.12
N ALA A 315 0.75 36.72 -15.30
CA ALA A 315 -0.62 36.96 -15.75
C ALA A 315 -1.64 36.30 -14.81
N ALA A 316 -1.43 35.04 -14.41
CA ALA A 316 -2.29 34.36 -13.44
C ALA A 316 -2.36 35.10 -12.10
N ALA A 317 -1.23 35.63 -11.61
CA ALA A 317 -1.21 36.46 -10.40
C ALA A 317 -2.02 37.75 -10.57
N ILE A 318 -1.87 38.45 -11.70
CA ILE A 318 -2.66 39.66 -12.03
C ILE A 318 -4.16 39.33 -12.07
N PHE A 319 -4.56 38.24 -12.75
CA PHE A 319 -5.96 37.82 -12.80
C PHE A 319 -6.50 37.38 -11.45
N THR A 320 -5.66 36.83 -10.58
CA THR A 320 -6.04 36.51 -9.19
C THR A 320 -6.35 37.78 -8.41
N LEU A 321 -5.52 38.83 -8.52
CA LEU A 321 -5.76 40.13 -7.90
C LEU A 321 -7.00 40.83 -8.46
N ASN A 322 -7.23 40.74 -9.77
CA ASN A 322 -8.44 41.26 -10.41
C ASN A 322 -9.69 40.52 -9.92
N LYS A 323 -9.63 39.19 -9.81
CA LYS A 323 -10.74 38.37 -9.28
C LYS A 323 -11.05 38.68 -7.81
N SER A 324 -10.04 39.02 -7.00
CA SER A 324 -10.23 39.44 -5.62
C SER A 324 -10.59 40.93 -5.48
N HIS A 325 -10.83 41.64 -6.59
CA HIS A 325 -11.10 43.08 -6.64
C HIS A 325 -10.02 43.95 -5.98
N ALA A 326 -8.78 43.47 -5.91
CA ALA A 326 -7.65 44.22 -5.37
C ALA A 326 -7.09 45.23 -6.39
N ILE A 327 -7.24 44.93 -7.68
CA ILE A 327 -6.98 45.82 -8.82
C ILE A 327 -8.10 45.66 -9.85
N SER A 328 -8.25 46.60 -10.76
CA SER A 328 -8.98 46.46 -12.01
C SER A 328 -7.99 46.38 -13.19
N LEU A 329 -8.33 45.61 -14.23
CA LEU A 329 -7.55 45.61 -15.48
C LEU A 329 -7.58 46.96 -16.21
N ASP A 330 -8.53 47.83 -15.88
CA ASP A 330 -8.64 49.20 -16.42
C ASP A 330 -7.93 50.25 -15.55
N ASP A 331 -7.32 49.85 -14.43
CA ASP A 331 -6.58 50.78 -13.57
C ASP A 331 -5.40 51.39 -14.33
N ARG A 332 -5.15 52.67 -14.08
CA ARG A 332 -3.97 53.32 -14.66
C ARG A 332 -2.74 52.85 -13.90
N ILE A 333 -1.72 52.41 -14.64
CA ILE A 333 -0.49 51.88 -14.04
C ILE A 333 0.18 52.86 -13.06
N VAL A 334 0.11 54.17 -13.34
CA VAL A 334 0.68 55.23 -12.49
C VAL A 334 0.01 55.37 -11.12
N ASP A 335 -1.22 54.86 -10.98
CA ASP A 335 -1.93 54.88 -9.70
C ASP A 335 -1.56 53.64 -8.84
N LEU A 336 -1.08 52.57 -9.48
CA LEU A 336 -0.73 51.30 -8.83
C LEU A 336 0.77 51.17 -8.52
N ILE A 337 1.63 51.76 -9.36
CA ILE A 337 3.09 51.77 -9.22
C ILE A 337 3.57 53.22 -9.42
N PRO A 338 3.47 54.07 -8.38
CA PRO A 338 3.73 55.51 -8.49
C PRO A 338 5.20 55.90 -8.70
#